data_AF-A0A3M8K9B1-F1
#
_entry.id   AF-A0A3M8K9B1-F1
#
_cell.length_a   1.000
_cell.length_b   1.000
_cell.length_c   1.000
_cell.angle_alpha   90.00
_cell.angle_beta   90.00
_cell.angle_gamma   90.00
#
_symmetry.space_group_name_H-M   'P 1'
#
loop_
_entity.id
_entity.type
_entity.pdbx_description
1 polymer ?
#
loop_
_entity_poly.entity_id
_entity_poly.type
_entity_poly.pdbx_seq_one_letter_code
_entity_poly.pdbx_strand_id
1 'polypeptide(L)'
;MDLQVLWFVIIAVLFLGYFILEGFDFGVGMLLPFLGGKTPEEKSARRSAAIKTIGPVWDGNEVWLITAGGALFAAFPEWYATMFSGFYLPLLLILLSLILRGVGLEWRSKVDTERWRKWCDTGTAIGSWAPSLLWGVAFANLLRGVPVDANRQINSGIEGLIGLLNPYGLLGGLTFVLLFMLHGAMFLGFKTEDPLRARVQEFGLRWLMIPTIIVVIAFSLWTQLAYGRPETWWALAAMVITLSLGIIALLRERDGWAFAATALSVAALVIQIFGSMFPYLVPTTLSDGVSLDIWNSSSSDYTLTVMSWAALLLLPGVLVFQGWTYWVFRNRVAVHTSPVAGDPTPAAV
;
A
#
# COMPACT_ATOMS: atom_id res chain seq x y z
N MET A 1 0.16 23.78 -18.46
CA MET A 1 -0.57 22.98 -17.46
C MET A 1 -0.74 23.86 -16.25
N ASP A 2 -1.96 23.95 -15.72
CA ASP A 2 -2.26 24.70 -14.50
C ASP A 2 -1.49 24.11 -13.31
N LEU A 3 -0.95 24.93 -12.39
CA LEU A 3 -0.10 24.43 -11.30
C LEU A 3 -0.88 23.54 -10.34
N GLN A 4 -2.16 23.81 -10.15
CA GLN A 4 -3.09 23.02 -9.38
C GLN A 4 -3.25 21.62 -9.97
N VAL A 5 -3.36 21.52 -11.29
CA VAL A 5 -3.43 20.22 -12.00
C VAL A 5 -2.10 19.47 -11.85
N LEU A 6 -0.96 20.16 -12.01
CA LEU A 6 0.36 19.56 -11.79
C LEU A 6 0.47 18.97 -10.38
N TRP A 7 0.09 19.73 -9.36
CA TRP A 7 0.19 19.30 -7.96
C TRP A 7 -0.78 18.19 -7.60
N PHE A 8 -1.99 18.19 -8.18
CA PHE A 8 -2.89 17.05 -8.07
C PHE A 8 -2.25 15.77 -8.62
N VAL A 9 -1.62 15.84 -9.81
CA VAL A 9 -0.93 14.71 -10.43
C VAL A 9 0.28 14.28 -9.59
N ILE A 10 1.08 15.21 -9.06
CA ILE A 10 2.22 14.88 -8.18
C ILE A 10 1.75 14.13 -6.95
N ILE A 11 0.69 14.59 -6.27
CA ILE A 11 0.14 13.89 -5.09
C ILE A 11 -0.39 12.51 -5.46
N ALA A 12 -1.08 12.36 -6.59
CA ALA A 12 -1.50 11.06 -7.10
C ALA A 12 -0.30 10.12 -7.35
N VAL A 13 0.81 10.64 -7.90
CA VAL A 13 2.05 9.89 -8.09
C VAL A 13 2.71 9.51 -6.75
N LEU A 14 2.66 10.37 -5.73
CA LEU A 14 3.20 10.06 -4.41
C LEU A 14 2.41 8.92 -3.74
N PHE A 15 1.07 8.96 -3.79
CA PHE A 15 0.24 7.86 -3.30
C PHE A 15 0.38 6.59 -4.14
N LEU A 16 0.54 6.71 -5.46
CA LEU A 16 0.83 5.59 -6.35
C LEU A 16 2.14 4.91 -5.96
N GLY A 17 3.21 5.70 -5.77
CA GLY A 17 4.51 5.19 -5.32
C GLY A 17 4.42 4.54 -3.95
N TYR A 18 3.77 5.19 -2.98
CA TYR A 18 3.51 4.63 -1.66
C TYR A 18 2.78 3.28 -1.77
N PHE A 19 1.63 3.19 -2.46
CA PHE A 19 0.87 1.95 -2.51
C PHE A 19 1.55 0.84 -3.30
N ILE A 20 2.41 1.15 -4.28
CA ILE A 20 3.23 0.13 -4.94
C ILE A 20 4.31 -0.39 -3.96
N LEU A 21 5.04 0.52 -3.32
CA LEU A 21 6.19 0.17 -2.49
C LEU A 21 5.76 -0.44 -1.14
N GLU A 22 4.90 0.27 -0.41
CA GLU A 22 4.35 -0.22 0.86
C GLU A 22 3.30 -1.31 0.68
N GLY A 23 2.66 -1.41 -0.50
CA GLY A 23 1.69 -2.46 -0.76
C GLY A 23 2.31 -3.86 -0.64
N PHE A 24 3.55 -4.07 -1.12
CA PHE A 24 4.20 -5.35 -0.93
C PHE A 24 4.74 -5.52 0.50
N ASP A 25 5.19 -4.46 1.18
CA ASP A 25 5.65 -4.53 2.57
C ASP A 25 4.51 -4.93 3.50
N PHE A 26 3.35 -4.27 3.37
CA PHE A 26 2.12 -4.71 4.04
C PHE A 26 1.76 -6.14 3.65
N GLY A 27 1.85 -6.49 2.37
CA GLY A 27 1.62 -7.85 1.92
C GLY A 27 2.50 -8.89 2.62
N VAL A 28 3.80 -8.64 2.73
CA VAL A 28 4.76 -9.50 3.46
C VAL A 28 4.37 -9.61 4.93
N GLY A 29 4.09 -8.48 5.59
CA GLY A 29 3.67 -8.47 7.00
C GLY A 29 2.37 -9.24 7.24
N MET A 30 1.37 -9.08 6.35
CA MET A 30 0.11 -9.81 6.41
C MET A 30 0.30 -11.32 6.21
N LEU A 31 1.31 -11.73 5.44
CA LEU A 31 1.59 -13.13 5.11
C LEU A 31 2.33 -13.91 6.21
N LEU A 32 2.96 -13.23 7.18
CA LEU A 32 3.75 -13.88 8.24
C LEU A 32 3.05 -15.04 8.97
N PRO A 33 1.74 -14.96 9.30
CA PRO A 33 1.02 -16.07 9.92
C PRO A 33 0.85 -17.29 8.99
N PHE A 34 0.89 -17.09 7.67
CA PHE A 34 0.51 -18.07 6.64
C PHE A 34 1.69 -18.80 5.99
N LEU A 35 2.95 -18.41 6.29
CA LEU A 35 4.16 -19.00 5.70
C LEU A 35 4.41 -20.47 6.12
N GLY A 36 3.70 -20.96 7.14
CA GLY A 36 3.77 -22.35 7.58
C GLY A 36 5.12 -22.76 8.18
N GLY A 37 5.33 -24.06 8.30
CA GLY A 37 6.49 -24.69 8.96
C GLY A 37 6.00 -25.80 9.91
N LYS A 38 6.72 -26.93 9.96
CA LYS A 38 6.35 -28.09 10.79
C LYS A 38 6.74 -27.87 12.24
N THR A 39 7.92 -27.30 12.48
CA THR A 39 8.42 -26.99 13.82
C THR A 39 8.37 -25.48 14.11
N PRO A 40 8.40 -25.06 15.39
CA PRO A 40 8.53 -23.64 15.76
C PRO A 40 9.76 -22.96 15.12
N GLU A 41 10.88 -23.67 15.01
CA GLU A 41 12.13 -23.18 14.43
C GLU A 41 11.97 -22.92 12.92
N GLU A 42 11.37 -23.86 12.19
CA GLU A 42 11.10 -23.69 10.76
C GLU A 42 10.16 -22.50 10.50
N LYS A 43 9.10 -22.35 11.31
CA LYS A 43 8.18 -21.20 11.22
C LYS A 43 8.94 -19.90 11.46
N SER A 44 9.79 -19.86 12.49
CA SER A 44 10.59 -18.69 12.82
C SER A 44 11.57 -18.34 11.70
N ALA A 45 12.26 -19.34 11.14
CA ALA A 45 13.21 -19.17 10.03
C ALA A 45 12.54 -18.61 8.77
N ARG A 46 11.37 -19.15 8.37
CA ARG A 46 10.61 -18.64 7.22
C ARG A 46 10.15 -17.19 7.42
N ARG A 47 9.64 -16.85 8.61
CA ARG A 47 9.25 -15.47 8.93
C ARG A 47 10.45 -14.52 8.96
N SER A 48 11.60 -14.96 9.50
CA SER A 48 12.84 -14.20 9.46
C SER A 48 13.29 -13.92 8.03
N ALA A 49 13.25 -14.93 7.15
CA ALA A 49 13.60 -14.77 5.74
C ALA A 49 12.67 -13.77 5.04
N ALA A 50 11.36 -13.87 5.27
CA ALA A 50 10.38 -12.92 4.73
C ALA A 50 10.66 -11.48 5.20
N ILE A 51 10.86 -11.25 6.51
CA ILE A 51 11.17 -9.92 7.05
C ILE A 51 12.49 -9.37 6.49
N LYS A 52 13.51 -10.24 6.33
CA LYS A 52 14.80 -9.84 5.75
C LYS A 52 14.68 -9.35 4.30
N THR A 53 13.64 -9.76 3.56
CA THR A 53 13.41 -9.26 2.20
C THR A 53 13.01 -7.78 2.14
N ILE A 54 12.33 -7.29 3.18
CA ILE A 54 11.82 -5.91 3.26
C ILE A 54 12.66 -5.02 4.19
N GLY A 55 13.45 -5.61 5.10
CA GLY A 55 14.27 -4.93 6.09
C GLY A 55 15.09 -3.73 5.57
N PRO A 56 15.76 -3.82 4.42
CA PRO A 56 16.56 -2.69 3.90
C PRO A 56 15.76 -1.55 3.25
N VAL A 57 14.46 -1.72 3.00
CA VAL A 57 13.67 -0.81 2.15
C VAL A 57 12.40 -0.26 2.79
N TRP A 58 11.81 -0.96 3.77
CA TRP A 58 10.48 -0.60 4.32
C TRP A 58 10.46 0.82 4.91
N ASP A 59 11.49 1.22 5.67
CA ASP A 59 11.53 2.55 6.27
C ASP A 59 11.59 3.66 5.20
N GLY A 60 12.31 3.42 4.10
CA GLY A 60 12.34 4.33 2.95
C GLY A 60 11.01 4.37 2.17
N ASN A 61 10.28 3.25 2.12
CA ASN A 61 8.98 3.18 1.46
C ASN A 61 7.92 4.01 2.22
N GLU A 62 7.95 4.02 3.56
CA GLU A 62 7.07 4.87 4.40
C GLU A 62 7.28 6.38 4.17
N VAL A 63 8.48 6.81 3.77
CA VAL A 63 8.75 8.23 3.49
C VAL A 63 7.86 8.76 2.35
N TRP A 64 7.37 7.90 1.45
CA TRP A 64 6.41 8.29 0.42
C TRP A 64 5.09 8.78 1.03
N LEU A 65 4.61 8.16 2.10
CA LEU A 65 3.42 8.62 2.80
C LEU A 65 3.66 9.96 3.50
N ILE A 66 4.80 10.11 4.17
CA ILE A 66 5.17 11.37 4.83
C ILE A 66 5.23 12.50 3.81
N THR A 67 5.86 12.24 2.66
CA THR A 67 5.96 13.21 1.56
C THR A 67 4.60 13.51 0.94
N ALA A 68 3.73 12.51 0.77
CA ALA A 68 2.36 12.71 0.30
C ALA A 68 1.55 13.59 1.27
N GLY A 69 1.65 13.34 2.58
CA GLY A 69 1.03 14.17 3.61
C GLY A 69 1.56 15.61 3.64
N GLY A 70 2.89 15.78 3.52
CA GLY A 70 3.52 17.09 3.43
C GLY A 70 3.14 17.85 2.14
N ALA A 71 3.07 17.15 1.01
CA ALA A 71 2.63 17.71 -0.27
C ALA A 71 1.16 18.12 -0.23
N LEU A 72 0.28 17.31 0.39
CA LEU A 72 -1.11 17.68 0.65
C LEU A 72 -1.18 18.97 1.47
N PHE A 73 -0.48 19.05 2.60
CA PHE A 73 -0.45 20.24 3.45
C PHE A 73 0.01 21.49 2.70
N ALA A 74 1.05 21.35 1.88
CA ALA A 74 1.69 22.48 1.23
C ALA A 74 0.98 22.91 -0.08
N ALA A 75 0.44 21.98 -0.86
CA ALA A 75 -0.23 22.29 -2.13
C ALA A 75 -1.75 22.47 -2.00
N PHE A 76 -2.40 21.69 -1.13
CA PHE A 76 -3.85 21.72 -0.89
C PHE A 76 -4.18 21.73 0.60
N PRO A 77 -3.89 22.83 1.32
CA PRO A 77 -4.02 22.89 2.79
C PRO A 77 -5.43 22.58 3.29
N GLU A 78 -6.46 22.97 2.55
CA GLU A 78 -7.86 22.70 2.91
C GLU A 78 -8.21 21.22 2.75
N TRP A 79 -7.69 20.56 1.70
CA TRP A 79 -7.83 19.11 1.54
C TRP A 79 -7.12 18.38 2.69
N TYR A 80 -5.90 18.80 3.04
CA TYR A 80 -5.18 18.27 4.19
C TYR A 80 -5.99 18.45 5.48
N ALA A 81 -6.45 19.66 5.78
CA ALA A 81 -7.16 19.96 7.03
C ALA A 81 -8.46 19.15 7.16
N THR A 82 -9.33 19.19 6.14
CA THR A 82 -10.61 18.49 6.15
C THR A 82 -10.44 16.97 6.20
N MET A 83 -9.47 16.41 5.47
CA MET A 83 -9.23 14.96 5.50
C MET A 83 -8.66 14.50 6.84
N PHE A 84 -7.63 15.19 7.38
CA PHE A 84 -6.99 14.78 8.63
C PHE A 84 -7.87 15.02 9.86
N SER A 85 -8.67 16.09 9.88
CA SER A 85 -9.63 16.32 10.96
C SER A 85 -10.85 15.39 10.84
N GLY A 86 -11.37 15.21 9.64
CA GLY A 86 -12.55 14.38 9.38
C GLY A 86 -12.31 12.90 9.56
N PHE A 87 -11.19 12.39 9.06
CA PHE A 87 -10.81 10.97 9.16
C PHE A 87 -9.89 10.73 10.36
N TYR A 88 -10.02 11.54 11.42
CA TYR A 88 -9.18 11.49 12.60
C TYR A 88 -9.01 10.08 13.16
N LEU A 89 -10.12 9.38 13.46
CA LEU A 89 -10.06 8.02 14.01
C LEU A 89 -9.40 7.00 13.05
N PRO A 90 -9.81 6.87 11.77
CA PRO A 90 -9.11 6.01 10.82
C PRO A 90 -7.61 6.31 10.71
N LEU A 91 -7.23 7.58 10.59
CA LEU A 91 -5.81 7.98 10.43
C LEU A 91 -5.01 7.75 11.71
N LEU A 92 -5.60 7.96 12.89
CA LEU A 92 -5.00 7.60 14.17
C LEU A 92 -4.75 6.08 14.27
N LEU A 93 -5.73 5.26 13.85
CA LEU A 93 -5.58 3.81 13.83
C LEU A 93 -4.49 3.36 12.83
N ILE A 94 -4.40 4.01 11.67
CA ILE A 94 -3.29 3.80 10.73
C ILE A 94 -1.97 4.12 11.42
N LEU A 95 -1.82 5.32 12.00
CA LEU A 95 -0.60 5.74 12.69
C LEU A 95 -0.16 4.74 13.78
N LEU A 96 -1.06 4.34 14.67
CA LEU A 96 -0.76 3.37 15.72
C LEU A 96 -0.36 2.00 15.14
N SER A 97 -0.97 1.60 14.03
CA SER A 97 -0.64 0.36 13.32
C SER A 97 0.76 0.43 12.69
N LEU A 98 1.13 1.55 12.08
CA LEU A 98 2.47 1.75 11.50
C LEU A 98 3.55 1.77 12.59
N ILE A 99 3.29 2.40 13.74
CA ILE A 99 4.20 2.35 14.91
C ILE A 99 4.39 0.90 15.36
N LEU A 100 3.30 0.16 15.53
CA LEU A 100 3.36 -1.25 15.93
C LEU A 100 4.14 -2.10 14.92
N ARG A 101 4.00 -1.80 13.62
CA ARG A 101 4.74 -2.47 12.53
C ARG A 101 6.24 -2.20 12.62
N GLY A 102 6.65 -0.93 12.67
CA GLY A 102 8.06 -0.55 12.72
C GLY A 102 8.76 -1.12 13.96
N VAL A 103 8.11 -1.02 15.12
CA VAL A 103 8.60 -1.65 16.36
C VAL A 103 8.71 -3.16 16.21
N GLY A 104 7.69 -3.82 15.64
CA GLY A 104 7.68 -5.26 15.40
C GLY A 104 8.82 -5.73 14.51
N LEU A 105 9.12 -5.01 13.42
CA LEU A 105 10.21 -5.35 12.50
C LEU A 105 11.59 -5.19 13.17
N GLU A 106 11.85 -4.04 13.79
CA GLU A 106 13.16 -3.72 14.37
C GLU A 106 13.50 -4.55 15.62
N TRP A 107 12.49 -4.77 16.48
CA TRP A 107 12.73 -5.42 17.77
C TRP A 107 12.76 -6.94 17.70
N ARG A 108 12.26 -7.54 16.62
CA ARG A 108 12.17 -8.99 16.48
C ARG A 108 13.49 -9.73 16.69
N SER A 109 14.59 -9.13 16.25
CA SER A 109 15.94 -9.72 16.35
C SER A 109 16.66 -9.44 17.67
N LYS A 110 16.10 -8.59 18.55
CA LYS A 110 16.77 -8.11 19.75
C LYS A 110 16.69 -9.09 20.94
N VAL A 111 15.68 -9.95 20.97
CA VAL A 111 15.48 -10.94 22.05
C VAL A 111 15.21 -12.31 21.44
N ASP A 112 16.03 -13.29 21.79
CA ASP A 112 15.95 -14.67 21.27
C ASP A 112 15.02 -15.54 22.10
N THR A 113 13.73 -15.18 22.16
CA THR A 113 12.69 -16.04 22.75
C THR A 113 11.51 -16.19 21.80
N GLU A 114 10.88 -17.37 21.79
CA GLU A 114 9.72 -17.65 20.92
C GLU A 114 8.56 -16.70 21.21
N ARG A 115 8.30 -16.42 22.50
CA ARG A 115 7.24 -15.50 22.92
C ARG A 115 7.47 -14.09 22.36
N TRP A 116 8.70 -13.57 22.43
CA TRP A 116 9.03 -12.26 21.91
C TRP A 116 8.84 -12.16 20.39
N ARG A 117 9.39 -13.15 19.67
CA ARG A 117 9.23 -13.23 18.21
C ARG A 117 7.76 -13.29 17.81
N LYS A 118 6.94 -14.05 18.54
CA LYS A 118 5.49 -14.12 18.29
C LYS A 118 4.79 -12.78 18.48
N TRP A 119 5.12 -12.02 19.52
CA TRP A 119 4.59 -10.67 19.71
C TRP A 119 4.99 -9.73 18.58
N CYS A 120 6.27 -9.76 18.18
CA CYS A 120 6.77 -8.94 17.07
C CYS A 120 6.12 -9.32 15.73
N ASP A 121 6.00 -10.62 15.44
CA ASP A 121 5.31 -11.15 14.25
C ASP A 121 3.84 -10.71 14.23
N THR A 122 3.17 -10.75 15.39
CA THR A 122 1.76 -10.35 15.52
C THR A 122 1.60 -8.85 15.34
N GLY A 123 2.47 -8.04 15.95
CA GLY A 123 2.49 -6.59 15.78
C GLY A 123 2.73 -6.20 14.33
N THR A 124 3.67 -6.85 13.66
CA THR A 124 3.95 -6.66 12.22
C THR A 124 2.73 -7.01 11.36
N ALA A 125 2.09 -8.15 11.64
CA ALA A 125 0.90 -8.57 10.90
C ALA A 125 -0.26 -7.59 11.10
N ILE A 126 -0.65 -7.29 12.34
CA ILE A 126 -1.73 -6.32 12.63
C ILE A 126 -1.40 -4.96 12.03
N GLY A 127 -0.16 -4.51 12.21
CA GLY A 127 0.40 -3.28 11.65
C GLY A 127 0.44 -3.24 10.12
N SER A 128 0.13 -4.35 9.44
CA SER A 128 0.02 -4.43 7.98
C SER A 128 -1.43 -4.64 7.50
N TRP A 129 -2.20 -5.46 8.21
CA TRP A 129 -3.62 -5.71 7.93
C TRP A 129 -4.46 -4.44 8.14
N ALA A 130 -4.27 -3.76 9.27
CA ALA A 130 -5.06 -2.59 9.63
C ALA A 130 -4.89 -1.41 8.64
N PRO A 131 -3.66 -0.94 8.30
CA PRO A 131 -3.51 0.16 7.36
C PRO A 131 -3.97 -0.20 5.95
N SER A 132 -3.75 -1.45 5.49
CA SER A 132 -4.25 -1.90 4.19
C SER A 132 -5.77 -1.75 4.09
N LEU A 133 -6.50 -2.20 5.12
CA LEU A 133 -7.95 -2.08 5.17
C LEU A 133 -8.40 -0.61 5.26
N LEU A 134 -7.82 0.15 6.20
CA LEU A 134 -8.25 1.51 6.49
C LEU A 134 -7.96 2.48 5.34
N TRP A 135 -6.82 2.33 4.64
CA TRP A 135 -6.54 3.12 3.43
C TRP A 135 -7.56 2.86 2.32
N GLY A 136 -7.92 1.60 2.07
CA GLY A 136 -8.94 1.27 1.08
C GLY A 136 -10.31 1.81 1.45
N VAL A 137 -10.71 1.75 2.73
CA VAL A 137 -11.95 2.38 3.23
C VAL A 137 -11.89 3.90 3.05
N ALA A 138 -10.78 4.54 3.42
CA ALA A 138 -10.62 5.98 3.32
C ALA A 138 -10.73 6.48 1.87
N PHE A 139 -9.96 5.91 0.94
CA PHE A 139 -9.98 6.33 -0.46
C PHE A 139 -11.30 6.02 -1.16
N ALA A 140 -11.94 4.90 -0.85
CA ALA A 140 -13.28 4.61 -1.36
C ALA A 140 -14.30 5.66 -0.90
N ASN A 141 -14.27 6.06 0.38
CA ASN A 141 -15.17 7.10 0.88
C ASN A 141 -14.83 8.49 0.33
N LEU A 142 -13.56 8.85 0.19
CA LEU A 142 -13.16 10.10 -0.47
C LEU A 142 -13.70 10.19 -1.90
N LEU A 143 -13.63 9.08 -2.64
CA LEU A 143 -14.12 9.05 -4.01
C LEU A 143 -15.66 9.09 -4.08
N ARG A 144 -16.35 8.33 -3.22
CA ARG A 144 -17.82 8.37 -3.12
C ARG A 144 -18.35 9.72 -2.65
N GLY A 145 -17.53 10.46 -1.90
CA GLY A 145 -17.91 11.67 -1.18
C GLY A 145 -18.26 11.38 0.28
N VAL A 146 -18.07 12.40 1.11
CA VAL A 146 -18.28 12.36 2.56
C VAL A 146 -19.11 13.57 3.01
N PRO A 147 -19.77 13.53 4.18
CA PRO A 147 -20.63 14.62 4.62
C PRO A 147 -19.81 15.82 5.10
N VAL A 148 -19.32 16.63 4.17
CA VAL A 148 -18.58 17.87 4.43
C VAL A 148 -19.58 19.01 4.59
N ASP A 149 -19.60 19.64 5.76
CA ASP A 149 -20.48 20.77 6.05
C ASP A 149 -20.02 22.08 5.41
N ALA A 150 -20.79 23.16 5.59
CA ALA A 150 -20.46 24.49 5.06
C ALA A 150 -19.15 25.07 5.63
N ASN A 151 -18.68 24.59 6.78
CA ASN A 151 -17.43 24.98 7.43
C ASN A 151 -16.26 24.03 7.07
N ARG A 152 -16.44 23.17 6.06
CA ARG A 152 -15.46 22.19 5.58
C ARG A 152 -15.07 21.16 6.63
N GLN A 153 -15.97 20.88 7.59
CA GLN A 153 -15.76 19.88 8.63
C GLN A 153 -16.53 18.59 8.31
N ILE A 154 -16.02 17.50 8.86
CA ILE A 154 -16.65 16.17 8.82
C ILE A 154 -16.73 15.68 10.27
N ASN A 155 -17.79 14.95 10.62
CA ASN A 155 -17.89 14.30 11.93
C ASN A 155 -16.73 13.31 12.12
N SER A 156 -15.84 13.63 13.05
CA SER A 156 -14.60 12.88 13.33
C SER A 156 -14.73 11.88 14.47
N GLY A 157 -15.93 11.78 15.07
CA GLY A 157 -16.23 10.87 16.16
C GLY A 157 -16.46 9.42 15.72
N ILE A 158 -16.88 8.58 16.67
CA ILE A 158 -17.14 7.15 16.44
C ILE A 158 -18.25 6.95 15.40
N GLU A 159 -19.28 7.79 15.40
CA GLU A 159 -20.35 7.76 14.40
C GLU A 159 -19.82 8.02 12.99
N GLY A 160 -18.89 8.96 12.84
CA GLY A 160 -18.19 9.23 11.59
C GLY A 160 -17.40 8.02 11.11
N LEU A 161 -16.61 7.41 12.00
CA LEU A 161 -15.89 6.17 11.69
C LEU A 161 -16.84 5.05 11.22
N ILE A 162 -17.94 4.82 11.92
CA ILE A 162 -18.94 3.80 11.54
C ILE A 162 -19.57 4.16 10.19
N GLY A 163 -19.81 5.43 9.90
CA GLY A 163 -20.32 5.90 8.61
C GLY A 163 -19.39 5.58 7.43
N LEU A 164 -18.07 5.56 7.66
CA LEU A 164 -17.08 5.15 6.65
C LEU A 164 -17.13 3.64 6.35
N LEU A 165 -17.61 2.82 7.28
CA LEU A 165 -17.73 1.36 7.14
C LEU A 165 -18.99 0.92 6.37
N ASN A 166 -19.37 1.69 5.34
CA ASN A 166 -20.46 1.33 4.43
C ASN A 166 -20.01 0.26 3.41
N PRO A 167 -20.94 -0.41 2.69
CA PRO A 167 -20.59 -1.51 1.79
C PRO A 167 -19.55 -1.16 0.72
N TYR A 168 -19.61 0.04 0.15
CA TYR A 168 -18.64 0.51 -0.85
C TYR A 168 -17.25 0.75 -0.22
N GLY A 169 -17.21 1.39 0.97
CA GLY A 169 -15.99 1.58 1.74
C GLY A 169 -15.32 0.26 2.12
N LEU A 170 -16.09 -0.70 2.65
CA LEU A 170 -15.60 -2.03 3.02
C LEU A 170 -15.10 -2.82 1.80
N LEU A 171 -15.76 -2.69 0.65
CA LEU A 171 -15.30 -3.29 -0.59
C LEU A 171 -13.95 -2.69 -1.05
N GLY A 172 -13.77 -1.38 -0.92
CA GLY A 172 -12.48 -0.71 -1.15
C GLY A 172 -11.39 -1.19 -0.18
N GLY A 173 -11.71 -1.30 1.11
CA GLY A 173 -10.82 -1.88 2.11
C GLY A 173 -10.38 -3.31 1.80
N LEU A 174 -11.34 -4.17 1.44
CA LEU A 174 -11.07 -5.56 1.06
C LEU A 174 -10.24 -5.65 -0.22
N THR A 175 -10.47 -4.75 -1.17
CA THR A 175 -9.68 -4.62 -2.41
C THR A 175 -8.21 -4.37 -2.09
N PHE A 176 -7.92 -3.38 -1.24
CA PHE A 176 -6.55 -3.04 -0.84
C PHE A 176 -5.88 -4.20 -0.11
N VAL A 177 -6.57 -4.81 0.86
CA VAL A 177 -6.08 -5.98 1.61
C VAL A 177 -5.69 -7.13 0.69
N LEU A 178 -6.61 -7.57 -0.19
CA LEU A 178 -6.36 -8.72 -1.07
C LEU A 178 -5.28 -8.40 -2.12
N LEU A 179 -5.33 -7.21 -2.71
CA LEU A 179 -4.37 -6.80 -3.72
C LEU A 179 -2.96 -6.67 -3.13
N PHE A 180 -2.81 -6.06 -1.96
CA PHE A 180 -1.51 -5.94 -1.27
C PHE A 180 -1.02 -7.28 -0.77
N MET A 181 -1.88 -8.14 -0.24
CA MET A 181 -1.50 -9.49 0.16
C MET A 181 -1.01 -10.32 -1.04
N LEU A 182 -1.68 -10.22 -2.20
CA LEU A 182 -1.22 -10.85 -3.44
C LEU A 182 0.10 -10.22 -3.92
N HIS A 183 0.23 -8.90 -3.86
CA HIS A 183 1.44 -8.18 -4.27
C HIS A 183 2.65 -8.59 -3.41
N GLY A 184 2.49 -8.68 -2.09
CA GLY A 184 3.50 -9.19 -1.16
C GLY A 184 3.85 -10.66 -1.38
N ALA A 185 2.88 -11.50 -1.75
CA ALA A 185 3.16 -12.89 -2.10
C ALA A 185 4.05 -12.99 -3.36
N MET A 186 3.77 -12.17 -4.38
CA MET A 186 4.57 -12.12 -5.60
C MET A 186 5.97 -11.55 -5.33
N PHE A 187 6.06 -10.54 -4.47
CA PHE A 187 7.34 -9.99 -4.01
C PHE A 187 8.17 -11.05 -3.27
N LEU A 188 7.59 -11.81 -2.34
CA LEU A 188 8.27 -12.90 -1.66
C LEU A 188 8.72 -13.99 -2.65
N GLY A 189 7.89 -14.36 -3.62
CA GLY A 189 8.29 -15.31 -4.68
C GLY A 189 9.49 -14.81 -5.50
N PHE A 190 9.54 -13.51 -5.78
CA PHE A 190 10.64 -12.86 -6.49
C PHE A 190 11.92 -12.78 -5.64
N LYS A 191 11.78 -12.52 -4.34
CA LYS A 191 12.89 -12.22 -3.41
C LYS A 191 13.38 -13.39 -2.56
N THR A 192 12.71 -14.53 -2.56
CA THR A 192 13.09 -15.67 -1.73
C THR A 192 13.50 -16.88 -2.57
N GLU A 193 14.26 -17.77 -1.94
CA GLU A 193 14.57 -19.09 -2.49
C GLU A 193 13.63 -20.16 -1.93
N ASP A 194 13.69 -21.35 -2.51
CA ASP A 194 12.96 -22.49 -1.98
C ASP A 194 13.50 -22.89 -0.59
N PRO A 195 12.63 -23.39 0.32
CA PRO A 195 11.23 -23.80 0.10
C PRO A 195 10.20 -22.67 0.27
N LEU A 196 10.61 -21.45 0.62
CA LEU A 196 9.67 -20.35 0.89
C LEU A 196 9.04 -19.84 -0.40
N ARG A 197 9.81 -19.72 -1.48
CA ARG A 197 9.33 -19.36 -2.81
C ARG A 197 8.16 -20.23 -3.28
N ALA A 198 8.35 -21.54 -3.38
CA ALA A 198 7.28 -22.46 -3.77
C ALA A 198 6.03 -22.35 -2.87
N ARG A 199 6.25 -22.17 -1.55
CA ARG A 199 5.14 -22.03 -0.60
C ARG A 199 4.29 -20.79 -0.84
N VAL A 200 4.92 -19.63 -1.08
CA VAL A 200 4.17 -18.39 -1.32
C VAL A 200 3.51 -18.37 -2.70
N GLN A 201 4.10 -19.00 -3.71
CA GLN A 201 3.47 -19.19 -5.01
C GLN A 201 2.23 -20.08 -4.93
N GLU A 202 2.33 -21.22 -4.24
CA GLU A 202 1.19 -22.12 -4.00
C GLU A 202 0.06 -21.39 -3.26
N PHE A 203 0.42 -20.63 -2.21
CA PHE A 203 -0.55 -19.85 -1.45
C PHE A 203 -1.22 -18.76 -2.31
N GLY A 204 -0.43 -18.06 -3.12
CA GLY A 204 -0.91 -17.06 -4.08
C GLY A 204 -1.93 -17.65 -5.06
N LEU A 205 -1.57 -18.74 -5.73
CA LEU A 205 -2.41 -19.45 -6.70
C LEU A 205 -3.71 -19.98 -6.10
N ARG A 206 -3.59 -20.65 -4.94
CA ARG A 206 -4.71 -21.38 -4.37
C ARG A 206 -5.69 -20.51 -3.61
N TRP A 207 -5.20 -19.48 -2.92
CA TRP A 207 -6.00 -18.74 -1.93
C TRP A 207 -6.17 -17.26 -2.24
N LEU A 208 -5.22 -16.61 -2.91
CA LEU A 208 -5.28 -15.16 -3.09
C LEU A 208 -5.83 -14.73 -4.44
N MET A 209 -5.46 -15.41 -5.53
CA MET A 209 -5.71 -14.88 -6.88
C MET A 209 -7.18 -14.75 -7.23
N ILE A 210 -7.96 -15.82 -7.11
CA ILE A 210 -9.39 -15.80 -7.48
C ILE A 210 -10.14 -14.78 -6.61
N PRO A 211 -10.01 -14.77 -5.27
CA PRO A 211 -10.65 -13.74 -4.44
C PRO A 211 -10.21 -12.32 -4.79
N THR A 212 -8.91 -12.10 -5.05
CA THR A 212 -8.39 -10.78 -5.43
C THR A 212 -9.02 -10.29 -6.72
N ILE A 213 -9.09 -11.14 -7.76
CA ILE A 213 -9.68 -10.78 -9.05
C ILE A 213 -11.15 -10.42 -8.89
N ILE A 214 -11.92 -11.25 -8.18
CA ILE A 214 -13.35 -11.01 -7.97
C ILE A 214 -13.58 -9.68 -7.26
N VAL A 215 -12.87 -9.45 -6.15
CA VAL A 215 -13.06 -8.24 -5.33
C VAL A 215 -12.57 -6.99 -6.04
N VAL A 216 -11.38 -7.03 -6.67
CA VAL A 216 -10.83 -5.89 -7.42
C VAL A 216 -11.73 -5.52 -8.59
N ILE A 217 -12.22 -6.50 -9.36
CA ILE A 217 -13.14 -6.23 -10.47
C ILE A 217 -14.48 -5.69 -9.94
N ALA A 218 -15.02 -6.27 -8.87
CA ALA A 218 -16.29 -5.79 -8.28
C ALA A 218 -16.17 -4.34 -7.80
N PHE A 219 -15.09 -4.00 -7.09
CA PHE A 219 -14.83 -2.63 -6.66
C PHE A 219 -14.63 -1.71 -7.85
N SER A 220 -13.72 -2.05 -8.76
CA SER A 220 -13.38 -1.23 -9.92
C SER A 220 -14.58 -0.97 -10.83
N LEU A 221 -15.42 -1.97 -11.05
CA LEU A 221 -16.63 -1.84 -11.87
C LEU A 221 -17.67 -0.96 -11.17
N TRP A 222 -17.88 -1.14 -9.87
CA TRP A 222 -18.74 -0.25 -9.09
C TRP A 222 -18.22 1.19 -9.16
N THR A 223 -16.93 1.40 -8.88
CA THR A 223 -16.27 2.71 -8.99
C THR A 223 -16.51 3.32 -10.37
N GLN A 224 -16.28 2.56 -11.44
CA GLN A 224 -16.40 3.03 -12.80
C GLN A 224 -17.83 3.43 -13.16
N LEU A 225 -18.83 2.64 -12.76
CA LEU A 225 -20.22 2.87 -13.10
C LEU A 225 -20.86 4.00 -12.29
N ALA A 226 -20.47 4.14 -11.02
CA ALA A 226 -21.08 5.12 -10.11
C ALA A 226 -20.37 6.48 -10.09
N TYR A 227 -19.03 6.48 -10.22
CA TYR A 227 -18.20 7.68 -9.98
C TYR A 227 -17.12 7.90 -11.05
N GLY A 228 -16.91 6.92 -11.93
CA GLY A 228 -15.89 6.98 -12.97
C GLY A 228 -16.25 7.91 -14.12
N ARG A 229 -15.25 8.14 -14.96
CA ARG A 229 -15.35 8.96 -16.17
C ARG A 229 -15.10 8.10 -17.42
N PRO A 230 -15.48 8.55 -18.63
CA PRO A 230 -15.14 7.82 -19.85
C PRO A 230 -13.64 7.51 -19.95
N GLU A 231 -12.79 8.41 -19.47
CA GLU A 231 -11.33 8.27 -19.50
C GLU A 231 -10.80 7.31 -18.43
N THR A 232 -11.56 6.91 -17.41
CA THR A 232 -11.06 5.99 -16.38
C THR A 232 -11.29 4.51 -16.73
N TRP A 233 -12.02 4.22 -17.81
CA TRP A 233 -12.25 2.84 -18.29
C TRP A 233 -10.95 2.11 -18.64
N TRP A 234 -9.93 2.82 -19.16
CA TRP A 234 -8.66 2.18 -19.48
C TRP A 234 -7.94 1.68 -18.23
N ALA A 235 -8.11 2.34 -17.07
CA ALA A 235 -7.50 1.91 -15.83
C ALA A 235 -8.11 0.59 -15.33
N LEU A 236 -9.44 0.42 -15.46
CA LEU A 236 -10.12 -0.85 -15.23
C LEU A 236 -9.59 -1.94 -16.18
N ALA A 237 -9.53 -1.64 -17.48
CA ALA A 237 -9.02 -2.58 -18.48
C ALA A 237 -7.56 -2.99 -18.17
N ALA A 238 -6.73 -2.02 -17.79
CA ALA A 238 -5.36 -2.25 -17.38
C ALA A 238 -5.29 -3.20 -16.18
N MET A 239 -6.11 -3.01 -15.14
CA MET A 239 -6.16 -3.92 -13.99
C MET A 239 -6.53 -5.36 -14.38
N VAL A 240 -7.53 -5.54 -15.24
CA VAL A 240 -7.94 -6.88 -15.71
C VAL A 240 -6.80 -7.54 -16.47
N ILE A 241 -6.12 -6.80 -17.35
CA ILE A 241 -5.00 -7.30 -18.13
C ILE A 241 -3.82 -7.65 -17.22
N THR A 242 -3.42 -6.75 -16.32
CA THR A 242 -2.24 -6.94 -15.46
C THR A 242 -2.47 -8.06 -14.45
N LEU A 243 -3.65 -8.18 -13.84
CA LEU A 243 -3.97 -9.33 -12.99
C LEU A 243 -3.89 -10.64 -13.78
N SER A 244 -4.46 -10.67 -14.98
CA SER A 244 -4.43 -11.84 -15.88
C SER A 244 -3.00 -12.23 -16.27
N LEU A 245 -2.15 -11.25 -16.62
CA LEU A 245 -0.73 -11.45 -16.88
C LEU A 245 0.02 -11.94 -15.64
N GLY A 246 -0.34 -11.45 -14.46
CA GLY A 246 0.17 -11.93 -13.18
C GLY A 246 -0.10 -13.42 -12.97
N ILE A 247 -1.30 -13.89 -13.31
CA ILE A 247 -1.64 -15.33 -13.29
C ILE A 247 -0.73 -16.13 -14.20
N ILE A 248 -0.63 -15.69 -15.46
CA ILE A 248 0.14 -16.41 -16.48
C ILE A 248 1.62 -16.44 -16.08
N ALA A 249 2.16 -15.33 -15.56
CA ALA A 249 3.54 -15.25 -15.09
C ALA A 249 3.78 -16.19 -13.91
N LEU A 250 2.87 -16.25 -12.95
CA LEU A 250 2.97 -17.13 -11.78
C LEU A 250 2.89 -18.61 -12.17
N LEU A 251 1.97 -18.98 -13.06
CA LEU A 251 1.85 -20.35 -13.61
C LEU A 251 3.08 -20.78 -14.42
N ARG A 252 3.82 -19.81 -14.98
CA ARG A 252 5.09 -20.04 -15.71
C ARG A 252 6.32 -19.87 -14.82
N GLU A 253 6.14 -19.75 -13.51
CA GLU A 253 7.21 -19.55 -12.51
C GLU A 253 8.11 -18.33 -12.78
N ARG A 254 7.59 -17.31 -13.48
CA ARG A 254 8.32 -16.07 -13.81
C ARG A 254 8.06 -15.00 -12.76
N ASP A 255 8.68 -15.17 -11.59
CA ASP A 255 8.41 -14.34 -10.40
C ASP A 255 8.49 -12.83 -10.64
N GLY A 256 9.54 -12.37 -11.33
CA GLY A 256 9.72 -10.93 -11.60
C GLY A 256 8.59 -10.33 -12.43
N TRP A 257 8.06 -11.10 -13.39
CA TRP A 257 6.90 -10.66 -14.19
C TRP A 257 5.61 -10.70 -13.39
N ALA A 258 5.44 -11.68 -12.49
CA ALA A 258 4.28 -11.73 -11.60
C ALA A 258 4.27 -10.55 -10.61
N PHE A 259 5.43 -10.18 -10.08
CA PHE A 259 5.59 -8.99 -9.24
C PHE A 259 5.33 -7.70 -10.04
N ALA A 260 5.92 -7.53 -11.22
CA ALA A 260 5.68 -6.37 -12.06
C ALA A 260 4.19 -6.22 -12.45
N ALA A 261 3.53 -7.33 -12.78
CA ALA A 261 2.12 -7.35 -13.12
C ALA A 261 1.24 -6.90 -11.93
N THR A 262 1.51 -7.37 -10.73
CA THR A 262 0.77 -6.93 -9.52
C THR A 262 1.07 -5.47 -9.15
N ALA A 263 2.31 -4.98 -9.33
CA ALA A 263 2.63 -3.56 -9.17
C ALA A 263 1.85 -2.68 -10.15
N LEU A 264 1.73 -3.10 -11.41
CA LEU A 264 0.94 -2.40 -12.42
C LEU A 264 -0.56 -2.45 -12.12
N SER A 265 -1.06 -3.53 -11.51
CA SER A 265 -2.45 -3.59 -11.03
C SER A 265 -2.70 -2.58 -9.91
N VAL A 266 -1.78 -2.44 -8.96
CA VAL A 266 -1.86 -1.39 -7.92
C VAL A 266 -1.83 0.00 -8.55
N ALA A 267 -0.91 0.24 -9.49
CA ALA A 267 -0.83 1.51 -10.22
C ALA A 267 -2.16 1.86 -10.91
N ALA A 268 -2.75 0.89 -11.62
CA ALA A 268 -4.00 1.07 -12.33
C ALA A 268 -5.19 1.33 -11.38
N LEU A 269 -5.23 0.67 -10.21
CA LEU A 269 -6.23 0.96 -9.16
C LEU A 269 -6.12 2.42 -8.68
N VAL A 270 -4.92 2.87 -8.34
CA VAL A 270 -4.67 4.24 -7.86
C VAL A 270 -5.04 5.25 -8.95
N ILE A 271 -4.65 5.00 -10.20
CA ILE A 271 -5.00 5.87 -11.33
C ILE A 271 -6.51 5.92 -11.54
N GLN A 272 -7.23 4.81 -11.38
CA GLN A 272 -8.69 4.83 -11.45
C GLN A 272 -9.29 5.69 -10.33
N ILE A 273 -8.80 5.56 -9.10
CA ILE A 273 -9.30 6.31 -7.94
C ILE A 273 -9.10 7.81 -8.17
N PHE A 274 -7.86 8.26 -8.38
CA PHE A 274 -7.54 9.67 -8.58
C PHE A 274 -8.15 10.24 -9.88
N GLY A 275 -8.16 9.44 -10.95
CA GLY A 275 -8.77 9.84 -12.22
C GLY A 275 -10.28 10.04 -12.12
N SER A 276 -10.96 9.26 -11.26
CA SER A 276 -12.40 9.42 -11.00
C SER A 276 -12.68 10.60 -10.07
N MET A 277 -11.79 10.87 -9.12
CA MET A 277 -11.91 11.99 -8.18
C MET A 277 -11.72 13.34 -8.86
N PHE A 278 -10.74 13.48 -9.77
CA PHE A 278 -10.45 14.73 -10.46
C PHE A 278 -11.73 15.38 -11.02
N PRO A 279 -11.93 16.71 -10.97
CA PRO A 279 -11.11 17.71 -10.29
C PRO A 279 -11.45 17.88 -8.80
N TYR A 280 -12.31 17.03 -8.23
CA TYR A 280 -12.64 17.06 -6.82
C TYR A 280 -11.57 16.35 -5.99
N LEU A 281 -11.33 16.90 -4.80
CA LEU A 281 -10.44 16.35 -3.80
C LEU A 281 -11.25 15.67 -2.69
N VAL A 282 -12.33 16.31 -2.28
CA VAL A 282 -13.30 15.81 -1.30
C VAL A 282 -14.71 16.24 -1.73
N PRO A 283 -15.45 15.42 -2.48
CA PRO A 283 -16.86 15.68 -2.80
C PRO A 283 -17.72 15.63 -1.53
N THR A 284 -18.66 16.56 -1.39
CA THR A 284 -19.65 16.52 -0.30
C THR A 284 -20.89 15.71 -0.68
N THR A 285 -21.49 15.04 0.31
CA THR A 285 -22.81 14.39 0.18
C THR A 285 -23.95 15.22 0.76
N LEU A 286 -23.68 16.37 1.38
CA LEU A 286 -24.67 17.25 1.98
C LEU A 286 -25.17 18.29 0.97
N SER A 287 -26.47 18.55 0.96
CA SER A 287 -27.08 19.54 0.03
C SER A 287 -26.67 20.98 0.32
N ASP A 288 -26.36 21.28 1.58
CA ASP A 288 -25.87 22.57 2.10
C ASP A 288 -24.36 22.54 2.38
N GLY A 289 -23.68 21.46 1.98
CA GLY A 289 -22.25 21.28 2.15
C GLY A 289 -21.40 21.95 1.06
N VAL A 290 -20.08 21.89 1.23
CA VAL A 290 -19.12 22.40 0.26
C VAL A 290 -18.19 21.28 -0.21
N SER A 291 -18.12 21.06 -1.53
CA SER A 291 -17.12 20.17 -2.12
C SER A 291 -15.77 20.88 -2.24
N LEU A 292 -14.70 20.16 -1.92
CA LEU A 292 -13.33 20.63 -2.13
C LEU A 292 -12.85 20.20 -3.50
N ASP A 293 -12.38 21.15 -4.30
CA ASP A 293 -11.79 20.94 -5.63
C ASP A 293 -10.38 21.54 -5.70
N ILE A 294 -9.68 21.27 -6.80
CA ILE A 294 -8.30 21.72 -6.98
C ILE A 294 -8.16 23.25 -6.99
N TRP A 295 -9.22 24.03 -7.21
CA TRP A 295 -9.14 25.49 -7.27
C TRP A 295 -9.41 26.12 -5.92
N ASN A 296 -10.47 25.67 -5.22
CA ASN A 296 -10.90 26.25 -3.94
C ASN A 296 -10.05 25.79 -2.74
N SER A 297 -9.24 24.76 -2.92
CA SER A 297 -8.41 24.16 -1.86
C SER A 297 -6.91 24.36 -2.07
N SER A 298 -6.50 24.96 -3.18
CA SER A 298 -5.07 25.13 -3.52
C SER A 298 -4.41 26.27 -2.74
N SER A 299 -3.11 26.13 -2.51
CA SER A 299 -2.23 27.21 -2.08
C SER A 299 -2.10 28.30 -3.15
N SER A 300 -1.54 29.45 -2.77
CA SER A 300 -1.26 30.53 -3.72
C SER A 300 -0.32 30.11 -4.84
N ASP A 301 -0.46 30.74 -6.00
CA ASP A 301 0.35 30.47 -7.20
C ASP A 301 1.86 30.58 -6.92
N TYR A 302 2.27 31.54 -6.09
CA TYR A 302 3.65 31.68 -5.63
C TYR A 302 4.14 30.44 -4.88
N THR A 303 3.38 29.95 -3.91
CA THR A 303 3.73 28.75 -3.13
C THR A 303 3.84 27.53 -4.04
N LEU A 304 2.87 27.32 -4.93
CA LEU A 304 2.89 26.20 -5.88
C LEU A 304 4.12 26.28 -6.81
N THR A 305 4.47 27.48 -7.29
CA THR A 305 5.64 27.71 -8.14
C THR A 305 6.94 27.33 -7.42
N VAL A 306 7.14 27.82 -6.20
CA VAL A 306 8.34 27.54 -5.41
C VAL A 306 8.48 26.04 -5.14
N MET A 307 7.39 25.40 -4.71
CA MET A 307 7.40 23.97 -4.46
C MET A 307 7.65 23.17 -5.74
N SER A 308 7.14 23.60 -6.90
CA SER A 308 7.36 22.90 -8.17
C SER A 308 8.82 22.87 -8.55
N TRP A 309 9.55 23.97 -8.33
CA TRP A 309 11.01 23.99 -8.49
C TRP A 309 11.72 23.04 -7.52
N ALA A 310 11.30 23.03 -6.25
CA ALA A 310 11.85 22.10 -5.26
C ALA A 310 11.60 20.63 -5.67
N ALA A 311 10.38 20.29 -6.10
CA ALA A 311 10.02 18.95 -6.55
C ALA A 311 10.84 18.52 -7.78
N LEU A 312 11.02 19.43 -8.76
CA LEU A 312 11.80 19.17 -9.96
C LEU A 312 13.27 18.81 -9.64
N LEU A 313 13.85 19.43 -8.61
CA LEU A 313 15.24 19.20 -8.20
C LEU A 313 15.38 17.98 -7.29
N LEU A 314 14.49 17.81 -6.31
CA LEU A 314 14.61 16.78 -5.27
C LEU A 314 14.08 15.42 -5.72
N LEU A 315 12.94 15.36 -6.41
CA LEU A 315 12.29 14.09 -6.76
C LEU A 315 13.18 13.18 -7.62
N PRO A 316 13.89 13.66 -8.66
CA PRO A 316 14.81 12.81 -9.42
C PRO A 316 15.91 12.23 -8.55
N GLY A 317 16.46 13.01 -7.61
CA GLY A 317 17.48 12.55 -6.67
C GLY A 317 16.97 11.42 -5.78
N VAL A 318 15.75 11.58 -5.24
CA VAL A 318 15.07 10.54 -4.44
C VAL A 318 14.85 9.27 -5.27
N LEU A 319 14.39 9.39 -6.51
CA LEU A 319 14.17 8.23 -7.39
C LEU A 319 15.47 7.50 -7.75
N VAL A 320 16.56 8.23 -8.02
CA VAL A 320 17.87 7.65 -8.30
C VAL A 320 18.40 6.91 -7.06
N PHE A 321 18.32 7.53 -5.89
CA PHE A 321 18.75 6.90 -4.65
C PHE A 321 17.91 5.65 -4.32
N GLN A 322 16.60 5.72 -4.49
CA GLN A 322 15.72 4.57 -4.30
C GLN A 322 16.05 3.44 -5.28
N GLY A 323 16.23 3.77 -6.56
CA GLY A 323 16.62 2.81 -7.61
C GLY A 323 17.97 2.15 -7.30
N TRP A 324 18.94 2.93 -6.83
CA TRP A 324 20.23 2.40 -6.34
C TRP A 324 19.99 1.42 -5.19
N THR A 325 19.23 1.80 -4.16
CA THR A 325 18.97 0.95 -2.99
C THR A 325 18.39 -0.40 -3.39
N TYR A 326 17.37 -0.43 -4.28
CA TYR A 326 16.82 -1.68 -4.80
C TYR A 326 17.82 -2.48 -5.63
N TRP A 327 18.72 -1.81 -6.37
CA TRP A 327 19.78 -2.47 -7.13
C TRP A 327 20.84 -3.13 -6.23
N VAL A 328 21.20 -2.48 -5.11
CA VAL A 328 22.14 -3.04 -4.11
C VAL A 328 21.53 -4.27 -3.45
N PHE A 329 20.27 -4.19 -3.02
CA PHE A 329 19.59 -5.29 -2.34
C PHE A 329 18.85 -6.25 -3.29
N ARG A 330 19.30 -6.41 -4.54
CA ARG A 330 18.58 -7.18 -5.57
C ARG A 330 18.54 -8.70 -5.33
N ASN A 331 19.53 -9.24 -4.63
CA ASN A 331 19.71 -10.69 -4.46
C ASN A 331 18.56 -11.33 -3.67
N ARG A 332 18.37 -12.64 -3.90
CA ARG A 332 17.38 -13.43 -3.17
C ARG A 332 17.84 -13.77 -1.75
N VAL A 333 16.87 -13.99 -0.87
CA VAL A 333 17.07 -14.38 0.52
C VAL A 333 16.74 -15.86 0.69
N ALA A 334 17.73 -16.64 1.14
CA ALA A 334 17.55 -18.03 1.51
C ALA A 334 16.96 -18.18 2.92
N VAL A 335 16.26 -19.28 3.16
CA VAL A 335 15.82 -19.68 4.50
C VAL A 335 16.94 -20.48 5.16
N HIS A 336 17.64 -19.88 6.11
CA HIS A 336 18.60 -20.61 6.94
C HIS A 336 17.88 -21.13 8.19
N THR A 337 17.63 -22.44 8.23
CA THR A 337 17.49 -23.13 9.51
C THR A 337 18.91 -23.32 10.04
N SER A 338 19.21 -22.88 11.27
CA SER A 338 20.51 -23.18 11.88
C SER A 338 20.82 -24.67 11.68
N PRO A 339 22.04 -25.04 11.25
CA PRO A 339 22.38 -26.44 11.15
C PRO A 339 22.16 -27.07 12.52
N VAL A 340 21.51 -28.23 12.56
CA VAL A 340 21.70 -29.14 13.69
C VAL A 340 23.22 -29.26 13.85
N ALA A 341 23.75 -28.90 15.03
CA ALA A 341 25.17 -28.98 15.31
C ALA A 341 25.68 -30.38 14.93
N GLY A 342 26.40 -30.48 13.81
CA GLY A 342 26.78 -31.79 13.27
C GLY A 342 27.28 -31.85 11.83
N ASP A 343 27.07 -30.83 10.99
CA ASP A 343 27.55 -30.88 9.60
C ASP A 343 28.68 -29.87 9.34
N PRO A 344 29.96 -30.30 9.30
CA PRO A 344 31.07 -29.43 8.99
C PRO A 344 31.22 -29.37 7.47
N THR A 345 30.73 -28.31 6.86
CA THR A 345 31.18 -27.94 5.50
C THR A 345 31.80 -26.55 5.49
N PRO A 346 32.90 -26.38 4.73
CA PRO A 346 33.89 -25.34 5.00
C PRO A 346 33.47 -24.00 4.41
N ALA A 347 33.85 -22.92 5.09
CA ALA A 347 33.76 -21.57 4.56
C ALA A 347 34.49 -21.48 3.21
N ALA A 348 33.75 -21.13 2.15
CA ALA A 348 34.33 -20.72 0.88
C ALA A 348 34.46 -19.19 0.87
N VAL A 349 35.66 -18.76 0.47
CA VAL A 349 36.19 -17.39 0.35
C VAL A 349 35.39 -16.52 -0.61
#